data_AF-A0A959ST56-F1
#
_entry.id   AF-A0A959ST56-F1
#
_cell.length_a   1.000
_cell.length_b   1.000
_cell.length_c   1.000
_cell.angle_alpha   90.00
_cell.angle_beta   90.00
_cell.angle_gamma   90.00
#
_symmetry.space_group_name_H-M   'P 1'
#
loop_
_entity.id
_entity.type
_entity.pdbx_description
1 polymer ?
#
loop_
_entity_poly.entity_id
_entity_poly.type
_entity_poly.pdbx_seq_one_letter_code
_entity_poly.pdbx_strand_id
1 'polypeptide(L)'
;RKENVGVRSRHGLMYGKYSVKCKLTPLLNDSDMWNGLTNAIWLIYQGAPGNYRRICEKDGYMSDYYGGDAVERVPQVAYAEIDFEILKTPLYCPDATFPPLRPQQVAVPGQRANWQRPSDGGIPKGMITVACTNWDMACHSPVDFAAGCRPIEHEGHTYLSHRWDDNYRAITQKKYEPDAELFRGDHYWFQIDWRPDQVIWRIGPELDQLREVGYMDSTVTSISDVQMELIVTQEFHNTKWWPGSPYDQGCIPFAAKDYTGVIQEVVIE
;
A
#
# COMPACT_ATOMS: atom_id res chain seq x y z
N ARG A 1 -0.45 -23.46 12.13
CA ARG A 1 -1.18 -23.22 10.86
C ARG A 1 -0.86 -21.79 10.43
N LYS A 2 -0.69 -21.51 9.13
CA LYS A 2 -0.67 -20.11 8.63
C LYS A 2 -2.11 -19.67 8.41
N GLU A 3 -2.48 -18.54 8.97
CA GLU A 3 -3.82 -17.99 8.91
C GLU A 3 -3.73 -16.47 8.81
N ASN A 4 -4.52 -15.89 7.93
CA ASN A 4 -4.69 -14.44 7.87
C ASN A 4 -5.70 -14.07 8.95
N VAL A 5 -5.32 -13.13 9.80
CA VAL A 5 -6.14 -12.67 10.92
C VAL A 5 -6.26 -11.15 10.88
N GLY A 6 -7.38 -10.64 11.36
CA GLY A 6 -7.57 -9.20 11.48
C GLY A 6 -8.87 -8.83 12.13
N VAL A 7 -9.01 -7.54 12.37
CA VAL A 7 -10.24 -6.92 12.87
C VAL A 7 -10.68 -5.83 11.90
N ARG A 8 -11.98 -5.58 11.88
CA ARG A 8 -12.61 -4.60 11.02
C ARG A 8 -13.59 -3.76 11.82
N SER A 9 -13.64 -2.46 11.54
CA SER A 9 -14.65 -1.59 12.12
C SER A 9 -16.05 -2.03 11.69
N ARG A 10 -17.04 -1.88 12.59
CA ARG A 10 -18.42 -2.22 12.27
C ARG A 10 -19.08 -1.19 11.33
N HIS A 11 -18.59 0.04 11.39
CA HIS A 11 -19.15 1.17 10.68
C HIS A 11 -18.09 1.73 9.75
N GLY A 12 -18.51 2.00 8.51
CA GLY A 12 -17.73 2.76 7.57
C GLY A 12 -17.96 4.25 7.76
N LEU A 13 -16.91 5.03 7.53
CA LEU A 13 -16.96 6.49 7.53
C LEU A 13 -16.43 6.99 6.18
N MET A 14 -16.68 8.25 5.88
CA MET A 14 -16.18 8.89 4.66
C MET A 14 -15.23 10.01 5.06
N TYR A 15 -14.01 9.97 4.52
CA TYR A 15 -12.89 10.83 4.90
C TYR A 15 -12.50 10.67 6.38
N GLY A 16 -11.56 11.51 6.80
CA GLY A 16 -11.09 11.62 8.17
C GLY A 16 -9.68 11.09 8.38
N LYS A 17 -9.18 11.25 9.60
CA LYS A 17 -7.89 10.74 10.03
C LYS A 17 -8.08 9.47 10.84
N TYR A 18 -7.61 8.34 10.34
CA TYR A 18 -7.65 7.05 11.00
C TYR A 18 -6.29 6.79 11.62
N SER A 19 -6.15 7.00 12.92
CA SER A 19 -4.91 6.79 13.66
C SER A 19 -5.01 5.53 14.51
N VAL A 20 -4.10 4.59 14.31
CA VAL A 20 -4.09 3.29 14.98
C VAL A 20 -2.80 3.15 15.78
N LYS A 21 -2.94 2.99 17.09
CA LYS A 21 -1.84 2.62 17.99
C LYS A 21 -1.80 1.10 18.11
N CYS A 22 -0.72 0.48 17.67
CA CYS A 22 -0.62 -0.98 17.70
C CYS A 22 0.79 -1.48 18.03
N LYS A 23 0.83 -2.69 18.58
CA LYS A 23 2.03 -3.52 18.74
C LYS A 23 1.88 -4.72 17.80
N LEU A 24 2.24 -4.54 16.54
CA LEU A 24 2.19 -5.61 15.54
C LEU A 24 3.48 -6.45 15.59
N THR A 25 3.42 -7.66 15.05
CA THR A 25 4.57 -8.57 15.09
C THR A 25 5.71 -8.04 14.21
N PRO A 26 6.98 -8.05 14.69
CA PRO A 26 8.14 -7.79 13.85
C PRO A 26 8.18 -8.72 12.65
N LEU A 27 8.54 -8.21 11.49
CA LEU A 27 8.66 -8.98 10.25
C LEU A 27 10.01 -9.69 10.17
N LEU A 28 11.03 -9.16 10.83
CA LEU A 28 12.40 -9.67 10.79
C LEU A 28 12.84 -10.23 12.14
N ASN A 29 13.42 -11.42 12.12
CA ASN A 29 14.10 -11.97 13.30
C ASN A 29 15.51 -11.36 13.48
N ASP A 30 16.23 -11.77 14.53
CA ASP A 30 17.57 -11.24 14.83
C ASP A 30 18.65 -11.63 13.79
N SER A 31 18.33 -12.55 12.88
CA SER A 31 19.17 -12.92 11.74
C SER A 31 18.75 -12.22 10.44
N ASP A 32 17.90 -11.19 10.50
CA ASP A 32 17.37 -10.45 9.35
C ASP A 32 16.49 -11.29 8.41
N MET A 33 15.98 -12.43 8.89
CA MET A 33 15.11 -13.31 8.11
C MET A 33 13.66 -12.88 8.25
N TRP A 34 13.01 -12.66 7.10
CA TRP A 34 11.58 -12.37 7.03
C TRP A 34 10.74 -13.58 7.42
N ASN A 35 9.77 -13.37 8.30
CA ASN A 35 8.84 -14.41 8.75
C ASN A 35 7.64 -14.64 7.81
N GLY A 36 7.53 -13.88 6.73
CA GLY A 36 6.46 -14.01 5.74
C GLY A 36 5.21 -13.21 6.05
N LEU A 37 5.15 -12.50 7.18
CA LEU A 37 4.01 -11.65 7.49
C LEU A 37 4.01 -10.37 6.67
N THR A 38 2.82 -9.95 6.31
CA THR A 38 2.49 -8.57 5.94
C THR A 38 1.58 -8.03 7.04
N ASN A 39 1.98 -6.94 7.67
CA ASN A 39 1.13 -6.20 8.59
C ASN A 39 0.41 -5.13 7.74
N ALA A 40 -0.91 -5.01 7.83
CA ALA A 40 -1.66 -4.06 7.04
C ALA A 40 -2.67 -3.28 7.90
N ILE A 41 -2.79 -1.98 7.59
CA ILE A 41 -3.81 -1.08 8.14
C ILE A 41 -4.44 -0.41 6.93
N TRP A 42 -5.72 -0.62 6.69
CA TRP A 42 -6.29 -0.28 5.40
C TRP A 42 -7.77 0.06 5.51
N LEU A 43 -8.26 0.79 4.52
CA LEU A 43 -9.65 1.17 4.39
C LEU A 43 -10.23 0.42 3.18
N ILE A 44 -11.38 -0.21 3.34
CA ILE A 44 -12.10 -0.87 2.24
C ILE A 44 -13.54 -0.38 2.16
N TYR A 45 -14.06 -0.18 0.96
CA TYR A 45 -15.46 0.18 0.75
C TYR A 45 -16.44 -0.75 1.49
N GLN A 46 -17.47 -0.17 2.11
CA GLN A 46 -18.45 -0.92 2.92
C GLN A 46 -19.38 -1.82 2.09
N GLY A 47 -19.43 -1.65 0.77
CA GLY A 47 -20.27 -2.45 -0.13
C GLY A 47 -21.79 -2.22 -0.01
N ALA A 48 -22.23 -1.15 0.66
CA ALA A 48 -23.65 -0.81 0.77
C ALA A 48 -24.24 -0.34 -0.58
N PRO A 49 -25.50 -0.71 -0.93
CA PRO A 49 -26.15 -0.22 -2.13
C PRO A 49 -26.19 1.31 -2.19
N GLY A 50 -25.83 1.88 -3.34
CA GLY A 50 -25.77 3.33 -3.54
C GLY A 50 -24.46 4.00 -3.11
N ASN A 51 -23.53 3.26 -2.49
CA ASN A 51 -22.19 3.74 -2.14
C ASN A 51 -21.24 3.61 -3.33
N TYR A 52 -21.45 4.42 -4.36
CA TYR A 52 -20.64 4.45 -5.58
C TYR A 52 -19.70 5.65 -5.59
N ARG A 53 -18.54 5.47 -6.20
CA ARG A 53 -17.57 6.54 -6.40
C ARG A 53 -18.12 7.63 -7.32
N ARG A 54 -17.56 8.83 -7.26
CA ARG A 54 -17.72 9.88 -8.29
C ARG A 54 -17.49 9.32 -9.70
N ILE A 55 -18.08 9.95 -10.71
CA ILE A 55 -17.96 9.50 -12.11
C ILE A 55 -16.52 9.65 -12.59
N CYS A 56 -16.00 8.62 -13.27
CA CYS A 56 -14.76 8.72 -14.02
C CYS A 56 -15.05 9.29 -15.43
N GLU A 57 -14.93 10.61 -15.55
CA GLU A 57 -15.27 11.41 -16.74
C GLU A 57 -14.59 11.01 -18.06
N LYS A 58 -13.38 10.43 -18.05
CA LYS A 58 -12.67 10.11 -19.31
C LYS A 58 -13.20 8.84 -19.96
N ASP A 59 -12.80 7.68 -19.47
CA ASP A 59 -13.09 6.38 -20.08
C ASP A 59 -13.70 5.37 -19.11
N GLY A 60 -14.08 5.80 -17.91
CA GLY A 60 -14.62 4.94 -16.87
C GLY A 60 -13.55 4.27 -15.99
N TYR A 61 -14.02 3.60 -14.95
CA TYR A 61 -13.26 2.68 -14.11
C TYR A 61 -13.24 1.28 -14.72
N MET A 62 -12.22 0.48 -14.41
CA MET A 62 -12.31 -0.96 -14.63
C MET A 62 -13.42 -1.57 -13.77
N SER A 63 -14.32 -2.37 -14.37
CA SER A 63 -15.48 -2.93 -13.66
C SER A 63 -15.15 -4.07 -12.69
N ASP A 64 -14.00 -4.73 -12.87
CA ASP A 64 -13.60 -5.91 -12.11
C ASP A 64 -12.22 -5.74 -11.47
N TYR A 65 -12.16 -5.96 -10.15
CA TYR A 65 -10.93 -6.00 -9.36
C TYR A 65 -9.93 -7.03 -9.89
N TYR A 66 -10.38 -8.18 -10.37
CA TYR A 66 -9.51 -9.23 -10.93
C TYR A 66 -9.26 -9.08 -12.43
N GLY A 67 -9.76 -8.00 -13.04
CA GLY A 67 -9.74 -7.77 -14.47
C GLY A 67 -8.37 -7.66 -15.13
N GLY A 68 -8.35 -7.53 -16.46
CA GLY A 68 -7.15 -7.24 -17.25
C GLY A 68 -7.51 -6.25 -18.36
N ASP A 69 -6.66 -6.12 -19.37
CA ASP A 69 -6.86 -5.16 -20.47
C ASP A 69 -8.18 -5.32 -21.24
N ALA A 70 -8.79 -6.50 -21.17
CA ALA A 70 -10.07 -6.80 -21.83
C ALA A 70 -11.31 -6.50 -20.97
N VAL A 71 -11.14 -6.02 -19.73
CA VAL A 71 -12.27 -5.74 -18.84
C VAL A 71 -12.99 -4.47 -19.25
N GLU A 72 -14.32 -4.55 -19.23
CA GLU A 72 -15.20 -3.43 -19.53
C GLU A 72 -14.93 -2.26 -18.57
N ARG A 73 -15.01 -1.05 -19.12
CA ARG A 73 -14.94 0.17 -18.33
C ARG A 73 -16.34 0.71 -18.09
N VAL A 74 -16.62 1.08 -16.84
CA VAL A 74 -17.92 1.58 -16.41
C VAL A 74 -17.76 2.97 -15.78
N PRO A 75 -18.73 3.88 -15.93
CA PRO A 75 -18.59 5.24 -15.42
C PRO A 75 -18.37 5.34 -13.90
N GLN A 76 -18.88 4.37 -13.14
CA GLN A 76 -18.82 4.33 -11.68
C GLN A 76 -18.64 2.89 -11.17
N VAL A 77 -17.88 2.76 -10.08
CA VAL A 77 -17.73 1.52 -9.31
C VAL A 77 -17.91 1.81 -7.83
N ALA A 78 -18.25 0.79 -7.05
CA ALA A 78 -18.30 0.90 -5.58
C ALA A 78 -16.94 0.56 -4.95
N TYR A 79 -16.14 -0.28 -5.59
CA TYR A 79 -14.87 -0.74 -5.06
C TYR A 79 -13.92 0.43 -4.84
N ALA A 80 -13.42 0.53 -3.61
CA ALA A 80 -12.35 1.43 -3.23
C ALA A 80 -11.57 0.79 -2.08
N GLU A 81 -10.27 1.07 -2.08
CA GLU A 81 -9.34 0.57 -1.09
C GLU A 81 -8.16 1.53 -0.95
N ILE A 82 -7.75 1.79 0.29
CA ILE A 82 -6.59 2.62 0.63
C ILE A 82 -5.75 1.82 1.63
N ASP A 83 -4.55 1.43 1.21
CA ASP A 83 -3.73 0.50 1.97
C ASP A 83 -2.53 1.17 2.60
N PHE A 84 -2.22 0.66 3.79
CA PHE A 84 -0.97 0.84 4.48
C PHE A 84 -0.37 -0.54 4.77
N GLU A 85 0.34 -1.10 3.79
CA GLU A 85 0.87 -2.47 3.85
C GLU A 85 2.37 -2.46 4.16
N ILE A 86 2.77 -3.30 5.10
CA ILE A 86 4.13 -3.34 5.62
C ILE A 86 4.66 -4.75 5.47
N LEU A 87 5.69 -4.92 4.63
CA LEU A 87 6.25 -6.23 4.25
C LEU A 87 7.70 -6.13 3.78
N LYS A 88 8.36 -7.28 3.62
CA LYS A 88 9.68 -7.36 2.99
C LYS A 88 9.56 -7.42 1.46
N THR A 89 9.75 -6.29 0.79
CA THR A 89 9.74 -6.13 -0.68
C THR A 89 10.69 -5.01 -1.09
N PRO A 90 11.33 -5.03 -2.26
CA PRO A 90 12.06 -3.88 -2.78
C PRO A 90 11.12 -2.73 -3.14
N LEU A 91 11.68 -1.53 -3.27
CA LEU A 91 11.02 -0.39 -3.90
C LEU A 91 10.79 -0.66 -5.39
N TYR A 92 9.69 -0.16 -5.94
CA TYR A 92 9.45 -0.24 -7.39
C TYR A 92 10.23 0.82 -8.18
N CYS A 93 10.47 1.98 -7.58
CA CYS A 93 11.21 3.07 -8.20
C CYS A 93 12.54 3.30 -7.46
N PRO A 94 13.54 2.40 -7.58
CA PRO A 94 14.83 2.58 -6.92
C PRO A 94 15.59 3.76 -7.52
N ASP A 95 16.41 4.42 -6.69
CA ASP A 95 17.25 5.53 -7.12
C ASP A 95 18.15 5.16 -8.30
N ALA A 96 18.18 6.03 -9.30
CA ALA A 96 19.01 5.90 -10.48
C ALA A 96 20.45 6.38 -10.22
N THR A 97 21.15 5.81 -9.23
CA THR A 97 22.57 6.14 -9.01
C THR A 97 23.44 5.50 -10.09
N PHE A 98 24.33 6.26 -10.73
CA PHE A 98 25.24 5.73 -11.77
C PHE A 98 26.59 5.26 -11.16
N PRO A 99 27.15 4.10 -11.60
CA PRO A 99 26.54 3.13 -12.49
C PRO A 99 25.32 2.50 -11.82
N PRO A 100 24.21 2.25 -12.55
CA PRO A 100 23.02 1.65 -11.96
C PRO A 100 23.42 0.32 -11.33
N LEU A 101 23.31 0.25 -10.00
CA LEU A 101 23.68 -0.94 -9.22
C LEU A 101 22.81 -2.15 -9.58
N ARG A 102 21.70 -1.92 -10.29
CA ARG A 102 20.76 -2.92 -10.79
C ARG A 102 20.22 -2.53 -12.16
N PRO A 103 19.75 -3.48 -12.97
CA PRO A 103 18.98 -3.17 -14.17
C PRO A 103 17.84 -2.21 -13.80
N GLN A 104 17.87 -1.02 -14.39
CA GLN A 104 16.85 -0.01 -14.14
C GLN A 104 15.54 -0.49 -14.77
N GLN A 105 14.44 -0.39 -14.02
CA GLN A 105 13.14 -0.70 -14.58
C GLN A 105 12.83 0.27 -15.71
N VAL A 106 12.74 -0.23 -16.93
CA VAL A 106 12.32 0.58 -18.06
C VAL A 106 10.80 0.57 -18.07
N ALA A 107 10.21 1.70 -17.71
CA ALA A 107 8.78 1.94 -17.87
C ALA A 107 8.45 1.98 -19.36
N VAL A 108 8.17 0.83 -19.96
CA VAL A 108 7.60 0.77 -21.31
C VAL A 108 6.08 0.73 -21.14
N PRO A 109 5.36 1.82 -21.48
CA PRO A 109 3.91 1.85 -21.38
C PRO A 109 3.28 0.65 -22.11
N GLY A 110 2.33 -0.02 -21.46
CA GLY A 110 1.62 -1.16 -22.03
C GLY A 110 2.40 -2.48 -22.14
N GLN A 111 3.65 -2.57 -21.69
CA GLN A 111 4.44 -3.82 -21.74
C GLN A 111 4.79 -4.30 -20.33
N ARG A 112 3.79 -4.83 -19.62
CA ARG A 112 3.96 -5.27 -18.21
C ARG A 112 5.10 -6.27 -18.01
N ALA A 113 5.37 -7.11 -19.02
CA ALA A 113 6.46 -8.08 -19.01
C ALA A 113 7.87 -7.45 -19.02
N ASN A 114 8.00 -6.20 -19.44
CA ASN A 114 9.27 -5.48 -19.49
C ASN A 114 9.67 -4.87 -18.15
N TRP A 115 8.74 -4.82 -17.18
CA TRP A 115 9.11 -4.53 -15.81
C TRP A 115 9.93 -5.69 -15.27
N GLN A 116 11.26 -5.53 -15.31
CA GLN A 116 12.15 -6.45 -14.64
C GLN A 116 11.81 -6.41 -13.15
N ARG A 117 11.32 -7.54 -12.63
CA ARG A 117 11.09 -7.72 -11.19
C ARG A 117 12.41 -7.36 -10.51
N PRO A 118 12.42 -6.42 -9.55
CA PRO A 118 13.66 -6.12 -8.86
C PRO A 118 14.16 -7.43 -8.26
N SER A 119 15.42 -7.80 -8.52
CA SER A 119 16.02 -8.90 -7.81
C SER A 119 15.98 -8.61 -6.31
N ASP A 120 15.71 -9.66 -5.54
CA ASP A 120 15.79 -9.74 -4.08
C ASP A 120 17.08 -9.12 -3.48
N GLY A 121 18.15 -9.03 -4.27
CA GLY A 121 19.46 -8.49 -3.93
C GLY A 121 19.48 -7.00 -3.62
N GLY A 122 18.90 -6.58 -2.49
CA GLY A 122 19.35 -5.40 -1.74
C GLY A 122 18.24 -4.52 -1.16
N ILE A 123 17.27 -5.14 -0.49
CA ILE A 123 16.62 -4.43 0.61
C ILE A 123 17.68 -4.31 1.72
N PRO A 124 17.97 -3.11 2.28
CA PRO A 124 18.98 -2.98 3.32
C PRO A 124 18.67 -3.87 4.53
N LYS A 125 19.73 -4.29 5.24
CA LYS A 125 19.62 -5.10 6.46
C LYS A 125 18.78 -4.37 7.50
N GLY A 126 17.88 -5.09 8.17
CA GLY A 126 16.99 -4.56 9.20
C GLY A 126 15.84 -3.70 8.67
N MET A 127 15.74 -3.50 7.35
CA MET A 127 14.69 -2.71 6.73
C MET A 127 13.56 -3.58 6.21
N ILE A 128 12.35 -3.05 6.34
CA ILE A 128 11.15 -3.50 5.64
C ILE A 128 10.65 -2.37 4.76
N THR A 129 9.59 -2.62 4.00
CA THR A 129 8.97 -1.62 3.16
C THR A 129 7.59 -1.31 3.69
N VAL A 130 7.34 -0.02 3.82
CA VAL A 130 6.04 0.57 4.01
C VAL A 130 5.49 0.95 2.64
N ALA A 131 4.39 0.34 2.24
CA ALA A 131 3.70 0.55 0.98
C ALA A 131 2.39 1.31 1.24
N CYS A 132 2.24 2.42 0.54
CA CYS A 132 1.06 3.28 0.58
C CYS A 132 0.36 3.15 -0.77
N THR A 133 -0.82 2.53 -0.80
CA THR A 133 -1.51 2.20 -2.05
C THR A 133 -2.90 2.85 -2.09
N ASN A 134 -3.26 3.45 -3.22
CA ASN A 134 -4.63 3.87 -3.50
C ASN A 134 -5.18 3.05 -4.68
N TRP A 135 -6.29 2.35 -4.46
CA TRP A 135 -6.99 1.60 -5.49
C TRP A 135 -7.99 2.49 -6.22
N ASP A 136 -7.49 3.20 -7.21
CA ASP A 136 -8.30 4.08 -8.03
C ASP A 136 -9.04 3.39 -9.17
N MET A 137 -8.93 2.07 -9.27
CA MET A 137 -9.57 1.23 -10.30
C MET A 137 -9.22 1.70 -11.72
N ALA A 138 -8.00 2.24 -11.86
CA ALA A 138 -7.43 2.76 -13.09
C ALA A 138 -8.26 3.88 -13.75
N CYS A 139 -8.99 4.70 -13.00
CA CYS A 139 -9.68 5.85 -13.59
C CYS A 139 -8.70 6.87 -14.17
N HIS A 140 -8.85 7.19 -15.46
CA HIS A 140 -7.94 8.10 -16.17
C HIS A 140 -8.25 9.58 -15.97
N SER A 141 -9.32 9.94 -15.26
CA SER A 141 -9.71 11.34 -15.03
C SER A 141 -8.62 12.27 -14.46
N PRO A 142 -7.73 11.84 -13.54
CA PRO A 142 -6.64 12.68 -13.05
C PRO A 142 -5.82 13.28 -14.20
N VAL A 143 -5.35 14.52 -14.01
CA VAL A 143 -4.64 15.26 -15.06
C VAL A 143 -3.29 14.62 -15.39
N ASP A 144 -2.60 14.11 -14.36
CA ASP A 144 -1.29 13.50 -14.44
C ASP A 144 -1.37 11.96 -14.28
N PHE A 145 -2.49 11.37 -14.71
CA PHE A 145 -2.62 9.91 -14.78
C PHE A 145 -1.53 9.33 -15.69
N ALA A 146 -0.71 8.42 -15.16
CA ALA A 146 0.31 7.74 -15.93
C ALA A 146 0.73 6.40 -15.32
N ALA A 147 1.14 5.47 -16.19
CA ALA A 147 1.96 4.33 -15.80
C ALA A 147 3.41 4.71 -15.47
N GLY A 148 4.05 3.81 -14.73
CA GLY A 148 5.44 3.81 -14.31
C GLY A 148 5.73 4.66 -13.09
N CYS A 149 7.02 4.97 -12.90
CA CYS A 149 7.51 5.77 -11.79
C CYS A 149 7.31 7.26 -12.06
N ARG A 150 6.49 7.91 -11.22
CA ARG A 150 6.17 9.33 -11.32
C ARG A 150 6.42 10.03 -9.99
N PRO A 151 7.25 11.08 -9.94
CA PRO A 151 7.42 11.87 -8.73
C PRO A 151 6.18 12.72 -8.46
N ILE A 152 5.87 12.91 -7.19
CA ILE A 152 4.93 13.91 -6.69
C ILE A 152 5.59 14.64 -5.51
N GLU A 153 5.47 15.96 -5.49
CA GLU A 153 6.07 16.83 -4.46
C GLU A 153 5.01 17.23 -3.44
N HIS A 154 5.32 17.11 -2.15
CA HIS A 154 4.48 17.62 -1.08
C HIS A 154 5.32 18.05 0.12
N GLU A 155 5.12 19.28 0.61
CA GLU A 155 5.84 19.86 1.75
C GLU A 155 7.37 19.69 1.69
N GLY A 156 7.95 19.81 0.48
CA GLY A 156 9.40 19.67 0.26
C GLY A 156 9.92 18.23 0.23
N HIS A 157 9.02 17.24 0.20
CA HIS A 157 9.34 15.83 0.01
C HIS A 157 8.91 15.35 -1.37
N THR A 158 9.80 14.62 -2.04
CA THR A 158 9.49 13.89 -3.28
C THR A 158 9.06 12.46 -2.96
N TYR A 159 7.88 12.07 -3.43
CA TYR A 159 7.38 10.70 -3.36
C TYR A 159 7.34 10.08 -4.75
N LEU A 160 7.78 8.83 -4.89
CA LEU A 160 7.77 8.11 -6.17
C LEU A 160 6.57 7.16 -6.24
N SER A 161 5.55 7.60 -6.96
CA SER A 161 4.35 6.81 -7.25
C SER A 161 4.60 5.84 -8.39
N HIS A 162 4.17 4.60 -8.24
CA HIS A 162 4.32 3.57 -9.26
C HIS A 162 2.97 2.96 -9.66
N ARG A 163 2.72 2.87 -10.97
CA ARG A 163 1.63 2.08 -11.58
C ARG A 163 2.21 1.16 -12.66
N TRP A 164 1.81 -0.12 -12.68
CA TRP A 164 2.40 -1.10 -13.61
C TRP A 164 2.10 -0.83 -15.08
N ASP A 165 0.88 -0.40 -15.38
CA ASP A 165 0.41 -0.05 -16.72
C ASP A 165 -0.86 0.80 -16.59
N ASP A 166 -1.36 1.33 -17.70
CA ASP A 166 -2.52 2.24 -17.69
C ASP A 166 -3.83 1.54 -17.27
N ASN A 167 -3.85 0.20 -17.18
CA ASN A 167 -4.98 -0.62 -16.73
C ASN A 167 -4.68 -1.33 -15.39
N TYR A 168 -3.64 -0.91 -14.68
CA TYR A 168 -3.38 -1.41 -13.34
C TYR A 168 -4.22 -0.61 -12.35
N ARG A 169 -5.00 -1.30 -11.51
CA ARG A 169 -6.07 -0.71 -10.68
C ARG A 169 -5.62 0.14 -9.50
N ALA A 170 -4.32 0.14 -9.22
CA ALA A 170 -3.77 0.80 -8.06
C ALA A 170 -2.53 1.62 -8.40
N ILE A 171 -2.24 2.59 -7.56
CA ILE A 171 -0.99 3.32 -7.56
C ILE A 171 -0.35 3.14 -6.19
N THR A 172 0.94 2.84 -6.15
CA THR A 172 1.64 2.51 -4.90
C THR A 172 2.91 3.33 -4.76
N GLN A 173 3.13 3.89 -3.57
CA GLN A 173 4.40 4.43 -3.12
C GLN A 173 5.04 3.46 -2.13
N LYS A 174 6.37 3.36 -2.16
CA LYS A 174 7.12 2.49 -1.24
C LYS A 174 8.26 3.26 -0.61
N LYS A 175 8.47 3.03 0.68
CA LYS A 175 9.61 3.57 1.44
C LYS A 175 10.18 2.50 2.35
N TYR A 176 11.51 2.47 2.48
CA TYR A 176 12.17 1.61 3.45
C TYR A 176 12.05 2.20 4.86
N GLU A 177 11.74 1.35 5.83
CA GLU A 177 11.66 1.72 7.24
C GLU A 177 12.29 0.62 8.12
N PRO A 178 12.89 0.96 9.28
CA PRO A 178 13.50 -0.04 10.15
C PRO A 178 12.44 -0.91 10.82
N ASP A 179 12.53 -2.24 10.67
CA ASP A 179 11.63 -3.19 11.33
C ASP A 179 11.66 -3.03 12.85
N ALA A 180 12.87 -2.79 13.39
CA ALA A 180 13.08 -2.61 14.82
C ALA A 180 12.37 -1.36 15.37
N GLU A 181 12.36 -0.26 14.61
CA GLU A 181 11.69 0.98 15.02
C GLU A 181 10.18 0.78 15.09
N LEU A 182 9.59 0.17 14.06
CA LEU A 182 8.14 0.04 13.92
C LEU A 182 7.55 -1.03 14.85
N PHE A 183 8.28 -2.11 15.15
CA PHE A 183 7.66 -3.31 15.75
C PHE A 183 8.33 -3.88 17.00
N ARG A 184 9.55 -3.44 17.38
CA ARG A 184 10.21 -3.95 18.61
C ARG A 184 9.92 -3.12 19.86
N GLY A 185 9.28 -1.96 19.71
CA GLY A 185 8.78 -1.15 20.82
C GLY A 185 7.52 -1.71 21.47
N ASP A 186 6.95 -0.95 22.42
CA ASP A 186 5.67 -1.29 23.04
C ASP A 186 4.46 -0.93 22.19
N HIS A 187 4.63 0.02 21.28
CA HIS A 187 3.66 0.40 20.27
C HIS A 187 4.32 1.27 19.19
N TYR A 188 3.58 1.48 18.12
CA TYR A 188 3.84 2.52 17.13
C TYR A 188 2.49 3.01 16.59
N TRP A 189 2.46 4.24 16.11
CA TRP A 189 1.28 4.85 15.50
C TRP A 189 1.38 4.82 13.98
N PHE A 190 0.24 4.51 13.36
CA PHE A 190 0.04 4.54 11.92
C PHE A 190 -1.23 5.34 11.63
N GLN A 191 -1.16 6.26 10.68
CA GLN A 191 -2.27 7.14 10.33
C GLN A 191 -2.51 7.14 8.82
N ILE A 192 -3.79 7.02 8.44
CA ILE A 192 -4.31 7.35 7.12
C ILE A 192 -5.14 8.62 7.27
N ASP A 193 -4.66 9.74 6.73
CA ASP A 193 -5.38 11.02 6.62
C ASP A 193 -5.99 11.08 5.22
N TRP A 194 -7.25 10.67 5.13
CA TRP A 194 -7.98 10.60 3.88
C TRP A 194 -8.91 11.79 3.74
N ARG A 195 -8.67 12.61 2.72
CA ARG A 195 -9.39 13.84 2.41
C ARG A 195 -10.06 13.75 1.04
N PRO A 196 -10.97 14.68 0.69
CA PRO A 196 -11.69 14.63 -0.58
C PRO A 196 -10.81 14.65 -1.85
N ASP A 197 -9.61 15.21 -1.74
CA ASP A 197 -8.68 15.49 -2.84
C ASP A 197 -7.29 14.90 -2.63
N GLN A 198 -7.01 14.27 -1.49
CA GLN A 198 -5.70 13.68 -1.18
C GLN A 198 -5.76 12.60 -0.10
N VAL A 199 -4.71 11.79 -0.04
CA VAL A 199 -4.46 10.80 1.00
C VAL A 199 -3.03 10.95 1.48
N ILE A 200 -2.85 11.00 2.80
CA ILE A 200 -1.55 11.10 3.44
C ILE A 200 -1.37 9.96 4.43
N TRP A 201 -0.24 9.27 4.34
CA TRP A 201 0.13 8.21 5.26
C TRP A 201 1.21 8.70 6.19
N ARG A 202 1.00 8.53 7.49
CA ARG A 202 1.97 8.94 8.52
C ARG A 202 2.24 7.81 9.50
N ILE A 203 3.45 7.78 10.03
CA ILE A 203 3.83 6.86 11.10
C ILE A 203 4.65 7.60 12.16
N GLY A 204 4.66 7.11 13.40
CA GLY A 204 5.49 7.70 14.45
C GLY A 204 5.39 6.94 15.77
N PRO A 205 6.34 7.15 16.70
CA PRO A 205 6.30 6.49 18.00
C PRO A 205 5.14 7.01 18.89
N GLU A 206 4.74 8.26 18.69
CA GLU A 206 3.60 8.91 19.35
C GLU A 206 2.77 9.73 18.36
N LEU A 207 1.53 10.03 18.72
CA LEU A 207 0.55 10.70 17.85
C LEU A 207 0.97 12.13 17.46
N ASP A 208 1.69 12.84 18.32
CA ASP A 208 2.25 14.18 18.08
C ASP A 208 3.63 14.15 17.39
N GLN A 209 4.15 12.95 17.11
CA GLN A 209 5.45 12.70 16.48
C GLN A 209 5.30 11.97 15.13
N LEU A 210 4.12 12.03 14.53
CA LEU A 210 3.85 11.45 13.22
C LEU A 210 4.64 12.15 12.13
N ARG A 211 5.29 11.37 11.27
CA ARG A 211 5.97 11.82 10.05
C ARG A 211 5.35 11.20 8.80
N GLU A 212 5.37 11.94 7.71
CA GLU A 212 4.83 11.47 6.44
C GLU A 212 5.72 10.40 5.80
N VAL A 213 5.07 9.38 5.24
CA VAL A 213 5.72 8.27 4.52
C VAL A 213 5.10 7.99 3.17
N GLY A 214 3.95 8.60 2.87
CA GLY A 214 3.31 8.58 1.56
C GLY A 214 2.34 9.73 1.40
N TYR A 215 2.18 10.21 0.18
CA TYR A 215 1.27 11.29 -0.20
C TYR A 215 0.77 11.09 -1.63
N MET A 216 -0.54 11.14 -1.83
CA MET A 216 -1.14 11.15 -3.16
C MET A 216 -2.28 12.15 -3.21
N ASP A 217 -2.49 12.79 -4.35
CA ASP A 217 -3.60 13.70 -4.56
C ASP A 217 -4.37 13.42 -5.85
N SER A 218 -5.47 14.16 -6.00
CA SER A 218 -6.39 14.07 -7.12
C SER A 218 -5.79 14.41 -8.48
N THR A 219 -4.56 14.96 -8.53
CA THR A 219 -3.87 15.24 -9.80
C THR A 219 -3.32 13.97 -10.44
N VAL A 220 -2.87 13.00 -9.62
CA VAL A 220 -2.23 11.75 -10.09
C VAL A 220 -3.11 10.51 -9.97
N THR A 221 -4.13 10.53 -9.11
CA THR A 221 -4.99 9.37 -8.85
C THR A 221 -6.41 9.78 -8.48
N SER A 222 -7.41 8.94 -8.80
CA SER A 222 -8.78 9.20 -8.34
C SER A 222 -8.89 8.84 -6.86
N ILE A 223 -9.09 9.86 -6.02
CA ILE A 223 -9.28 9.69 -4.57
C ILE A 223 -10.70 9.19 -4.32
N SER A 224 -10.81 8.12 -3.53
CA SER A 224 -12.10 7.53 -3.16
C SER A 224 -12.98 8.52 -2.39
N ASP A 225 -14.29 8.40 -2.57
CA ASP A 225 -15.34 9.20 -1.94
C ASP A 225 -16.54 8.34 -1.53
N VAL A 226 -16.29 7.06 -1.27
CA VAL A 226 -17.29 6.10 -0.76
C VAL A 226 -17.05 5.82 0.71
N GLN A 227 -18.08 5.47 1.47
CA GLN A 227 -17.90 5.02 2.86
C GLN A 227 -17.00 3.78 2.92
N MET A 228 -16.00 3.80 3.80
CA MET A 228 -15.02 2.72 3.98
C MET A 228 -14.87 2.29 5.44
N GLU A 229 -14.66 1.00 5.65
CA GLU A 229 -14.39 0.37 6.95
C GLU A 229 -12.89 0.29 7.18
N LEU A 230 -12.44 0.57 8.41
CA LEU A 230 -11.05 0.38 8.82
C LEU A 230 -10.79 -1.10 9.10
N ILE A 231 -9.69 -1.62 8.57
CA ILE A 231 -9.21 -2.97 8.79
C ILE A 231 -7.76 -2.92 9.28
N VAL A 232 -7.45 -3.78 10.26
CA VAL A 232 -6.07 -4.07 10.67
C VAL A 232 -5.86 -5.57 10.59
N THR A 233 -4.90 -6.01 9.78
CA THR A 233 -4.64 -7.42 9.52
C THR A 233 -3.17 -7.80 9.64
N GLN A 234 -2.93 -9.09 9.89
CA GLN A 234 -1.65 -9.76 9.74
C GLN A 234 -1.86 -10.93 8.79
N GLU A 235 -1.17 -10.89 7.65
CA GLU A 235 -1.48 -11.74 6.52
C GLU A 235 -0.26 -12.45 5.95
N PHE A 236 -0.50 -13.67 5.46
CA PHE A 236 0.40 -14.39 4.57
C PHE A 236 -0.12 -14.25 3.12
N HIS A 237 0.12 -13.10 2.48
CA HIS A 237 -0.24 -12.86 1.08
C HIS A 237 0.46 -13.76 0.06
N ASN A 238 -0.17 -13.87 -1.11
CA ASN A 238 0.51 -14.40 -2.28
C ASN A 238 1.62 -13.43 -2.73
N THR A 239 2.87 -13.87 -2.72
CA THR A 239 4.01 -13.03 -3.14
C THR A 239 3.95 -12.59 -4.59
N LYS A 240 3.09 -13.19 -5.42
CA LYS A 240 2.77 -12.68 -6.76
C LYS A 240 2.12 -11.30 -6.75
N TRP A 241 1.46 -10.91 -5.64
CA TRP A 241 0.89 -9.58 -5.47
C TRP A 241 1.96 -8.54 -5.12
N TRP A 242 3.09 -8.99 -4.57
CA TRP A 242 4.24 -8.16 -4.21
C TRP A 242 5.51 -8.55 -4.99
N PRO A 243 5.59 -8.18 -6.28
CA PRO A 243 6.78 -8.46 -7.08
C PRO A 243 8.08 -8.02 -6.40
N GLY A 244 9.00 -8.96 -6.24
CA GLY A 244 10.31 -8.73 -5.62
C GLY A 244 10.42 -9.13 -4.16
N SER A 245 9.35 -9.58 -3.49
CA SER A 245 9.47 -10.19 -2.15
C SER A 245 10.52 -11.33 -2.17
N PRO A 246 11.44 -11.38 -1.17
CA PRO A 246 12.66 -12.20 -1.26
C PRO A 246 12.39 -13.70 -1.17
N TYR A 247 11.26 -14.08 -0.56
CA TYR A 247 10.89 -15.48 -0.39
C TYR A 247 9.44 -15.66 -0.80
N ASP A 248 9.12 -16.75 -1.49
CA ASP A 248 7.74 -17.20 -1.59
C ASP A 248 7.23 -17.52 -0.18
N GLN A 249 6.17 -16.84 0.25
CA GLN A 249 5.61 -17.01 1.59
C GLN A 249 5.14 -18.44 1.86
N GLY A 250 4.83 -19.23 0.82
CA GLY A 250 4.52 -20.65 0.95
C GLY A 250 5.69 -21.49 1.48
N CYS A 251 6.93 -21.06 1.20
CA CYS A 251 8.16 -21.78 1.55
C CYS A 251 8.77 -21.34 2.89
N ILE A 252 8.23 -20.31 3.54
CA ILE A 252 8.74 -19.84 4.83
C ILE A 252 8.31 -20.83 5.93
N PRO A 253 9.23 -21.32 6.79
CA PRO A 253 8.89 -22.25 7.87
C PRO A 253 7.79 -21.70 8.80
N PHE A 254 7.02 -22.61 9.40
CA PHE A 254 6.06 -22.21 10.43
C PHE A 254 6.79 -21.69 11.66
N ALA A 255 6.27 -20.60 12.22
CA ALA A 255 6.75 -20.10 13.50
C ALA A 255 6.54 -21.17 14.58
N ALA A 256 7.53 -21.33 15.46
CA ALA A 256 7.41 -22.24 16.61
C ALA A 256 6.42 -21.73 17.67
N LYS A 257 6.06 -20.45 17.60
CA LYS A 257 5.09 -19.77 18.48
C LYS A 257 4.17 -18.92 17.62
N ASP A 258 2.94 -18.72 18.08
CA ASP A 258 2.00 -17.85 17.40
C ASP A 258 2.51 -16.41 17.40
N TYR A 259 2.30 -15.73 16.28
CA TYR A 259 2.50 -14.30 16.17
C TYR A 259 1.29 -13.59 16.78
N THR A 260 1.55 -12.51 17.52
CA THR A 260 0.50 -11.75 18.18
C THR A 260 0.67 -10.28 17.83
N GLY A 261 -0.39 -9.68 17.29
CA GLY A 261 -0.56 -8.26 17.14
C GLY A 261 -1.60 -7.75 18.13
N VAL A 262 -1.39 -6.56 18.70
CA VAL A 262 -2.33 -5.92 19.62
C VAL A 262 -2.66 -4.53 19.11
N ILE A 263 -3.94 -4.25 18.93
CA ILE A 263 -4.44 -2.89 18.70
C ILE A 263 -4.79 -2.32 20.07
N GLN A 264 -4.13 -1.23 20.43
CA GLN A 264 -4.26 -0.60 21.75
C GLN A 264 -5.26 0.55 21.71
N GLU A 265 -5.25 1.32 20.62
CA GLU A 265 -6.10 2.49 20.46
C GLU A 265 -6.40 2.74 18.98
N VAL A 266 -7.61 3.22 18.71
CA VAL A 266 -8.04 3.70 17.40
C VAL A 266 -8.70 5.06 17.61
N VAL A 267 -8.19 6.08 16.94
CA VAL A 267 -8.71 7.44 16.94
C VAL A 267 -9.16 7.76 15.52
N ILE A 268 -10.41 8.21 15.37
CA ILE A 268 -10.95 8.66 14.08
C ILE A 268 -11.49 10.08 14.26
N GLU A 269 -10.96 11.02 13.48
CA GLU A 269 -11.31 12.46 13.48
C GLU A 269 -11.81 12.93 12.11
#